data_AF-A0A3D4UFL1-F1
#
_entry.id   AF-A0A3D4UFL1-F1
#
_cell.length_a   1.000
_cell.length_b   1.000
_cell.length_c   1.000
_cell.angle_alpha   90.00
_cell.angle_beta   90.00
_cell.angle_gamma   90.00
#
_symmetry.space_group_name_H-M   'P 1'
#
loop_
_entity.id
_entity.type
_entity.pdbx_description
1 polymer ?
#
loop_
_entity_poly.entity_id
_entity_poly.type
_entity_poly.pdbx_seq_one_letter_code
_entity_poly.pdbx_strand_id
1 'polypeptide(L)'
;QHAYTRSAALAIIAAATITTGAADIVYNAGTATPTRAHAMSEFKSQHVNASFYTHEQTGRIGRVYGNAFSHGATAAESVESFVSQHSDMWGVSPAELRPEGPFEDGAHTQPVYYQPETGTYKFTATYYAQTRAGLPVFRGTLVLLTRNEQNNPLVLASANLHDLSTFNPDPVVARAAANRDSITEIAADHFNGVAQIWSTDRVIYAGDEANPHAPVVADNTIVDVDGFKKFRIITDAATGEVLFEESLTHHVDVSGNVSGMASEGIAADFC
;
A
#
# COMPACT_ATOMS: atom_id res chain seq x y z
N GLN A 1 -51.98 -54.42 -77.87
CA GLN A 1 -53.38 -54.28 -77.43
C GLN A 1 -53.34 -53.63 -76.04
N HIS A 2 -54.17 -52.60 -75.84
CA HIS A 2 -54.58 -51.89 -74.61
C HIS A 2 -54.19 -52.51 -73.24
N ALA A 3 -53.95 -51.81 -72.13
CA ALA A 3 -53.99 -50.41 -71.70
C ALA A 3 -53.57 -50.36 -70.19
N TYR A 4 -53.59 -49.15 -69.62
CA TYR A 4 -53.74 -48.77 -68.20
C TYR A 4 -52.51 -48.33 -67.37
N THR A 5 -52.49 -47.01 -67.20
CA THR A 5 -51.98 -46.14 -66.13
C THR A 5 -52.08 -46.71 -64.72
N ARG A 6 -51.02 -46.57 -63.89
CA ARG A 6 -51.11 -46.23 -62.45
C ARG A 6 -49.82 -45.56 -61.97
N SER A 7 -49.98 -44.40 -61.33
CA SER A 7 -48.99 -43.70 -60.51
C SER A 7 -48.64 -44.50 -59.26
N ALA A 8 -47.37 -44.44 -58.81
CA ALA A 8 -47.01 -44.64 -57.41
C ALA A 8 -45.70 -43.89 -57.10
N ALA A 9 -45.78 -43.07 -56.06
CA ALA A 9 -44.76 -42.15 -55.59
C ALA A 9 -43.58 -42.87 -54.93
N LEU A 10 -42.38 -42.33 -55.14
CA LEU A 10 -41.13 -42.77 -54.49
C LEU A 10 -41.07 -42.20 -53.06
N ALA A 11 -41.07 -43.08 -52.06
CA ALA A 11 -40.81 -42.75 -50.67
C ALA A 11 -39.28 -42.65 -50.44
N ILE A 12 -38.79 -41.47 -50.07
CA ILE A 12 -37.41 -41.24 -49.65
C ILE A 12 -37.34 -41.39 -48.13
N ILE A 13 -36.50 -42.32 -47.68
CA ILE A 13 -36.24 -42.63 -46.28
C ILE A 13 -35.51 -41.45 -45.63
N ALA A 14 -36.11 -40.88 -44.59
CA ALA A 14 -35.53 -39.83 -43.76
C ALA A 14 -34.48 -40.40 -42.81
N ALA A 15 -33.25 -39.89 -42.88
CA ALA A 15 -32.20 -40.11 -41.91
C ALA A 15 -32.39 -39.15 -40.72
N ALA A 16 -32.59 -39.69 -39.53
CA ALA A 16 -32.64 -38.93 -38.29
C ALA A 16 -31.22 -38.50 -37.88
N THR A 17 -30.88 -37.24 -38.09
CA THR A 17 -29.71 -36.61 -37.46
C THR A 17 -30.04 -36.22 -36.03
N ILE A 18 -29.37 -36.86 -35.07
CA ILE A 18 -29.36 -36.45 -33.67
C ILE A 18 -28.59 -35.13 -33.60
N THR A 19 -29.31 -34.01 -33.43
CA THR A 19 -28.71 -32.73 -33.08
C THR A 19 -28.35 -32.76 -31.59
N THR A 20 -27.10 -33.04 -31.28
CA THR A 20 -26.52 -32.69 -29.98
C THR A 20 -26.47 -31.17 -29.88
N GLY A 21 -27.36 -30.58 -29.08
CA GLY A 21 -27.27 -29.18 -28.70
C GLY A 21 -26.03 -28.98 -27.86
N ALA A 22 -24.98 -28.40 -28.45
CA ALA A 22 -23.94 -27.75 -27.68
C ALA A 22 -24.57 -26.51 -27.05
N ALA A 23 -24.83 -26.56 -25.75
CA ALA A 23 -25.03 -25.35 -24.99
C ALA A 23 -23.73 -24.55 -25.08
N ASP A 24 -23.75 -23.41 -25.76
CA ASP A 24 -22.68 -22.43 -25.71
C ASP A 24 -22.55 -22.00 -24.25
N ILE A 25 -21.55 -22.57 -23.56
CA ILE A 25 -21.04 -21.98 -22.33
C ILE A 25 -20.36 -20.69 -22.79
N VAL A 26 -21.09 -19.58 -22.69
CA VAL A 26 -20.49 -18.26 -22.65
C VAL A 26 -19.61 -18.25 -21.40
N TYR A 27 -18.34 -18.60 -21.57
CA TYR A 27 -17.32 -18.19 -20.63
C TYR A 27 -17.32 -16.66 -20.70
N ASN A 28 -17.97 -16.02 -19.73
CA ASN A 28 -17.63 -14.66 -19.35
C ASN A 28 -16.14 -14.72 -19.01
N ALA A 29 -15.29 -14.35 -19.96
CA ALA A 29 -13.93 -13.98 -19.68
C ALA A 29 -14.04 -12.79 -18.73
N GLY A 30 -13.98 -13.06 -17.42
CA GLY A 30 -13.68 -12.03 -16.45
C GLY A 30 -12.48 -11.30 -17.00
N THR A 31 -12.63 -9.99 -17.20
CA THR A 31 -11.58 -9.10 -17.72
C THR A 31 -10.29 -9.49 -17.02
N ALA A 32 -9.33 -10.05 -17.77
CA ALA A 32 -8.01 -10.32 -17.22
C ALA A 32 -7.50 -8.99 -16.67
N THR A 33 -7.20 -8.93 -15.37
CA THR A 33 -6.65 -7.73 -14.76
C THR A 33 -5.46 -7.30 -15.61
N PRO A 34 -5.47 -6.07 -16.18
CA PRO A 34 -4.39 -5.64 -17.03
C PRO A 34 -3.08 -5.76 -16.25
N THR A 35 -2.05 -6.31 -16.91
CA THR A 35 -0.73 -6.40 -16.27
C THR A 35 -0.26 -5.00 -15.86
N ARG A 36 0.54 -4.90 -14.81
CA ARG A 36 1.09 -3.62 -14.35
C ARG A 36 1.73 -2.79 -15.48
N ALA A 37 2.43 -3.48 -16.39
CA ALA A 37 3.06 -2.85 -17.56
C ALA A 37 2.01 -2.24 -18.53
N HIS A 38 0.86 -2.90 -18.70
CA HIS A 38 -0.24 -2.38 -19.50
C HIS A 38 -0.86 -1.13 -18.85
N ALA A 39 -1.17 -1.19 -17.54
CA ALA A 39 -1.70 -0.05 -16.79
C ALA A 39 -0.76 1.17 -16.84
N MET A 40 0.56 0.95 -16.66
CA MET A 40 1.56 2.00 -16.79
C MET A 40 1.62 2.60 -18.21
N SER A 41 1.51 1.75 -19.24
CA SER A 41 1.50 2.20 -20.63
C SER A 41 0.25 3.02 -20.96
N GLU A 42 -0.91 2.57 -20.49
CA GLU A 42 -2.17 3.28 -20.62
C GLU A 42 -2.10 4.64 -19.94
N PHE A 43 -1.63 4.70 -18.68
CA PHE A 43 -1.44 5.95 -17.95
C PHE A 43 -0.52 6.92 -18.70
N LYS A 44 0.63 6.46 -19.23
CA LYS A 44 1.52 7.32 -20.03
C LYS A 44 0.85 7.86 -21.29
N SER A 45 -0.02 7.07 -21.92
CA SER A 45 -0.74 7.49 -23.13
C SER A 45 -1.76 8.60 -22.84
N GLN A 46 -2.36 8.60 -21.65
CA GLN A 46 -3.33 9.59 -21.19
C GLN A 46 -2.65 10.82 -20.56
N HIS A 47 -1.46 10.65 -19.98
CA HIS A 47 -0.73 11.69 -19.25
C HIS A 47 0.71 11.83 -19.75
N VAL A 48 0.87 12.37 -20.97
CA VAL A 48 2.18 12.53 -21.64
C VAL A 48 3.23 13.31 -20.84
N ASN A 49 2.80 14.21 -19.95
CA ASN A 49 3.68 15.02 -19.10
C ASN A 49 3.95 14.39 -17.72
N ALA A 50 3.46 13.17 -17.47
CA ALA A 50 3.73 12.44 -16.24
C ALA A 50 4.93 11.49 -16.41
N SER A 51 5.69 11.35 -15.35
CA SER A 51 6.89 10.52 -15.28
C SER A 51 6.81 9.60 -14.07
N PHE A 52 7.54 8.48 -14.16
CA PHE A 52 7.65 7.50 -13.09
C PHE A 52 9.06 7.52 -12.51
N TYR A 53 9.15 7.40 -11.21
CA TYR A 53 10.35 6.91 -10.54
C TYR A 53 10.12 5.46 -10.14
N THR A 54 11.02 4.57 -10.57
CA THR A 54 10.97 3.15 -10.24
C THR A 54 12.22 2.76 -9.46
N HIS A 55 12.06 1.97 -8.41
CA HIS A 55 13.16 1.38 -7.65
C HIS A 55 13.92 0.39 -8.54
N GLU A 56 15.23 0.57 -8.70
CA GLU A 56 16.02 -0.22 -9.65
C GLU A 56 16.06 -1.71 -9.28
N GLN A 57 16.11 -2.01 -7.99
CA GLN A 57 16.25 -3.39 -7.48
C GLN A 57 14.94 -4.19 -7.56
N THR A 58 13.81 -3.54 -7.35
CA THR A 58 12.50 -4.22 -7.26
C THR A 58 11.60 -3.94 -8.47
N GLY A 59 11.96 -2.96 -9.30
CA GLY A 59 11.14 -2.46 -10.40
C GLY A 59 9.81 -1.84 -9.95
N ARG A 60 9.56 -1.66 -8.66
CA ARG A 60 8.31 -1.06 -8.14
C ARG A 60 8.27 0.44 -8.44
N ILE A 61 7.07 0.96 -8.67
CA ILE A 61 6.86 2.41 -8.83
C ILE A 61 6.90 3.06 -7.44
N GLY A 62 7.93 3.87 -7.20
CA GLY A 62 8.04 4.67 -5.99
C GLY A 62 7.34 6.03 -6.11
N ARG A 63 7.32 6.62 -7.32
CA ARG A 63 6.61 7.89 -7.56
C ARG A 63 6.02 8.01 -8.96
N VAL A 64 4.92 8.76 -9.06
CA VAL A 64 4.36 9.33 -10.28
C VAL A 64 4.31 10.85 -10.11
N TYR A 65 4.87 11.62 -11.04
CA TYR A 65 4.93 13.08 -10.94
C TYR A 65 4.80 13.74 -12.30
N GLY A 66 4.22 14.94 -12.35
CA GLY A 66 4.02 15.67 -13.59
C GLY A 66 3.26 16.98 -13.38
N ASN A 67 2.84 17.61 -14.49
CA ASN A 67 2.12 18.89 -14.42
C ASN A 67 0.77 18.78 -13.71
N ALA A 68 -0.06 17.82 -14.14
CA ALA A 68 -1.31 17.38 -13.53
C ALA A 68 -1.73 16.06 -14.20
N PHE A 69 -2.23 15.10 -13.42
CA PHE A 69 -2.70 13.81 -13.95
C PHE A 69 -3.97 13.30 -13.26
N SER A 70 -4.62 14.14 -12.47
CA SER A 70 -6.03 14.00 -12.08
C SER A 70 -6.59 15.37 -11.70
N HIS A 71 -7.91 15.54 -11.78
CA HIS A 71 -8.61 16.79 -11.50
C HIS A 71 -9.98 16.51 -10.86
N GLY A 72 -10.51 17.49 -10.14
CA GLY A 72 -11.78 17.40 -9.44
C GLY A 72 -12.24 18.75 -8.90
N ALA A 73 -13.53 18.89 -8.59
CA ALA A 73 -14.06 20.10 -7.98
C ALA A 73 -13.50 20.29 -6.56
N THR A 74 -13.08 19.21 -5.91
CA THR A 74 -12.33 19.22 -4.65
C THR A 74 -11.02 18.42 -4.76
N ALA A 75 -10.11 18.63 -3.80
CA ALA A 75 -8.90 17.82 -3.69
C ALA A 75 -9.20 16.34 -3.45
N ALA A 76 -10.26 16.05 -2.68
CA ALA A 76 -10.73 14.68 -2.42
C ALA A 76 -11.20 14.00 -3.70
N GLU A 77 -12.01 14.67 -4.53
CA GLU A 77 -12.46 14.12 -5.82
C GLU A 77 -11.31 13.81 -6.77
N SER A 78 -10.29 14.68 -6.81
CA SER A 78 -9.10 14.49 -7.65
C SER A 78 -8.32 13.24 -7.21
N VAL A 79 -8.21 13.04 -5.91
CA VAL A 79 -7.56 11.88 -5.29
C VAL A 79 -8.35 10.60 -5.54
N GLU A 80 -9.65 10.60 -5.27
CA GLU A 80 -10.53 9.43 -5.45
C GLU A 80 -10.59 8.99 -6.91
N SER A 81 -10.68 9.95 -7.84
CA SER A 81 -10.60 9.71 -9.28
C SER A 81 -9.28 9.03 -9.66
N PHE A 82 -8.15 9.52 -9.15
CA PHE A 82 -6.83 8.93 -9.42
C PHE A 82 -6.71 7.52 -8.85
N VAL A 83 -7.09 7.31 -7.58
CA VAL A 83 -7.02 6.00 -6.92
C VAL A 83 -7.89 4.98 -7.63
N SER A 84 -9.12 5.35 -7.98
CA SER A 84 -10.06 4.44 -8.66
C SER A 84 -9.61 4.03 -10.06
N GLN A 85 -8.95 4.92 -10.80
CA GLN A 85 -8.58 4.68 -12.20
C GLN A 85 -7.18 4.10 -12.39
N HIS A 86 -6.25 4.32 -11.46
CA HIS A 86 -4.83 4.09 -11.71
C HIS A 86 -4.07 3.37 -10.59
N SER A 87 -4.74 2.89 -9.53
CA SER A 87 -4.08 2.10 -8.48
C SER A 87 -3.53 0.76 -8.96
N ASP A 88 -4.08 0.24 -10.06
CA ASP A 88 -3.64 -0.97 -10.76
C ASP A 88 -2.21 -0.88 -11.32
N MET A 89 -1.69 0.34 -11.56
CA MET A 89 -0.27 0.57 -11.87
C MET A 89 0.68 0.08 -10.77
N TRP A 90 0.18 -0.07 -9.53
CA TRP A 90 0.92 -0.67 -8.42
C TRP A 90 0.55 -2.12 -8.14
N GLY A 91 -0.37 -2.71 -8.92
CA GLY A 91 -0.92 -4.04 -8.64
C GLY A 91 -1.83 -4.06 -7.40
N VAL A 92 -2.40 -2.90 -7.04
CA VAL A 92 -3.24 -2.73 -5.85
C VAL A 92 -4.64 -2.32 -6.27
N SER A 93 -5.65 -2.91 -5.63
CA SER A 93 -7.05 -2.51 -5.86
C SER A 93 -7.38 -1.23 -5.07
N PRO A 94 -8.27 -0.34 -5.56
CA PRO A 94 -8.76 0.78 -4.76
C PRO A 94 -9.31 0.36 -3.39
N ALA A 95 -9.93 -0.82 -3.30
CA ALA A 95 -10.50 -1.35 -2.06
C ALA A 95 -9.43 -1.76 -1.02
N GLU A 96 -8.17 -1.90 -1.44
CA GLU A 96 -7.03 -2.21 -0.58
C GLU A 96 -6.39 -0.95 -0.01
N LEU A 97 -6.80 0.24 -0.44
CA LEU A 97 -6.27 1.52 0.02
C LEU A 97 -7.26 2.17 0.97
N ARG A 98 -6.91 2.21 2.26
CA ARG A 98 -7.71 2.86 3.30
C ARG A 98 -7.22 4.30 3.52
N PRO A 99 -8.10 5.31 3.55
CA PRO A 99 -7.71 6.69 3.85
C PRO A 99 -7.29 6.78 5.32
N GLU A 100 -5.99 6.70 5.56
CA GLU A 100 -5.37 6.63 6.87
C GLU A 100 -4.00 7.30 6.79
N GLY A 101 -3.79 8.30 7.66
CA GLY A 101 -2.53 9.02 7.77
C GLY A 101 -1.76 8.65 9.02
N PRO A 102 -0.50 9.09 9.13
CA PRO A 102 0.34 8.84 10.31
C PRO A 102 -0.02 9.72 11.52
N PHE A 103 -1.20 10.33 11.53
CA PHE A 103 -1.60 11.34 12.51
C PHE A 103 -2.45 10.73 13.62
N GLU A 104 -2.15 11.07 14.87
CA GLU A 104 -2.82 10.52 16.06
C GLU A 104 -4.32 10.86 16.13
N ASP A 105 -4.74 11.95 15.49
CA ASP A 105 -6.13 12.40 15.41
C ASP A 105 -6.95 11.64 14.35
N GLY A 106 -6.34 10.68 13.65
CA GLY A 106 -6.97 9.92 12.57
C GLY A 106 -7.14 10.72 11.29
N ALA A 107 -6.54 11.91 11.18
CA ALA A 107 -6.50 12.63 9.92
C ALA A 107 -5.78 11.81 8.85
N HIS A 108 -6.19 11.99 7.60
CA HIS A 108 -5.52 11.43 6.43
C HIS A 108 -5.24 12.52 5.39
N THR A 109 -5.37 13.78 5.78
CA THR A 109 -5.06 14.94 4.94
C THR A 109 -4.23 15.94 5.73
N GLN A 110 -3.21 16.52 5.10
CA GLN A 110 -2.34 17.53 5.69
C GLN A 110 -2.14 18.69 4.71
N PRO A 111 -2.38 19.94 5.10
CA PRO A 111 -1.96 21.09 4.30
C PRO A 111 -0.42 21.18 4.27
N VAL A 112 0.16 21.36 3.08
CA VAL A 112 1.63 21.35 2.86
C VAL A 112 2.06 22.62 2.14
N TYR A 113 3.24 23.13 2.51
CA TYR A 113 3.88 24.31 1.94
C TYR A 113 3.06 25.60 2.19
N TYR A 114 3.25 26.20 3.37
CA TYR A 114 2.61 27.46 3.73
C TYR A 114 3.16 28.62 2.90
N GLN A 115 2.27 29.50 2.45
CA GLN A 115 2.56 30.70 1.65
C GLN A 115 2.19 31.95 2.47
N PRO A 116 3.17 32.66 3.04
CA PRO A 116 2.91 33.83 3.88
C PRO A 116 2.18 34.95 3.16
N GLU A 117 2.35 35.07 1.84
CA GLU A 117 1.78 36.14 1.03
C GLU A 117 0.26 36.05 0.92
N THR A 118 -0.27 34.83 0.90
CA THR A 118 -1.71 34.55 0.78
C THR A 118 -2.32 34.05 2.09
N GLY A 119 -1.49 33.67 3.07
CA GLY A 119 -1.93 33.02 4.30
C GLY A 119 -2.50 31.62 4.08
N THR A 120 -2.22 31.00 2.93
CA THR A 120 -2.76 29.69 2.53
C THR A 120 -1.64 28.66 2.36
N TYR A 121 -2.03 27.41 2.08
CA TYR A 121 -1.09 26.35 1.73
C TYR A 121 -1.15 26.07 0.23
N LYS A 122 -0.01 25.78 -0.37
CA LYS A 122 0.08 25.50 -1.82
C LYS A 122 -0.50 24.14 -2.18
N PHE A 123 -0.42 23.17 -1.27
CA PHE A 123 -0.86 21.80 -1.51
C PHE A 123 -1.67 21.23 -0.35
N THR A 124 -2.41 20.18 -0.67
CA THR A 124 -3.00 19.24 0.29
C THR A 124 -2.43 17.86 0.00
N ALA A 125 -1.81 17.24 1.00
CA ALA A 125 -1.35 15.85 0.94
C ALA A 125 -2.45 14.94 1.49
N THR A 126 -2.80 13.88 0.77
CA THR A 126 -3.75 12.85 1.19
C THR A 126 -3.04 11.52 1.32
N TYR A 127 -3.28 10.82 2.44
CA TYR A 127 -2.58 9.61 2.84
C TYR A 127 -3.51 8.40 2.77
N TYR A 128 -2.97 7.28 2.30
CA TYR A 128 -3.60 5.97 2.33
C TYR A 128 -2.64 4.94 2.92
N ALA A 129 -3.19 4.05 3.74
CA ALA A 129 -2.55 2.82 4.17
C ALA A 129 -3.01 1.66 3.28
N GLN A 130 -2.07 0.84 2.84
CA GLN A 130 -2.38 -0.38 2.10
C GLN A 130 -2.81 -1.50 3.05
N THR A 131 -3.84 -2.23 2.66
CA THR A 131 -4.34 -3.42 3.35
C THR A 131 -4.59 -4.55 2.37
N ARG A 132 -4.57 -5.80 2.85
CA ARG A 132 -4.96 -6.98 2.07
C ARG A 132 -5.69 -7.94 2.99
N ALA A 133 -6.89 -8.37 2.60
CA ALA A 133 -7.77 -9.20 3.44
C ALA A 133 -7.99 -8.63 4.87
N GLY A 134 -8.02 -7.29 5.00
CA GLY A 134 -8.19 -6.60 6.27
C GLY A 134 -6.91 -6.45 7.11
N LEU A 135 -5.78 -7.05 6.71
CA LEU A 135 -4.49 -6.85 7.36
C LEU A 135 -3.75 -5.64 6.79
N PRO A 136 -3.16 -4.78 7.62
CA PRO A 136 -2.29 -3.71 7.14
C PRO A 136 -1.00 -4.28 6.55
N VAL A 137 -0.52 -3.66 5.47
CA VAL A 137 0.79 -3.96 4.89
C VAL A 137 1.82 -3.08 5.59
N PHE A 138 2.87 -3.69 6.12
CA PHE A 138 3.92 -2.98 6.83
C PHE A 138 4.54 -1.89 5.93
N ARG A 139 4.45 -0.63 6.36
CA ARG A 139 4.88 0.56 5.60
C ARG A 139 4.22 0.73 4.23
N GLY A 140 3.16 -0.03 3.96
CA GLY A 140 2.35 0.04 2.75
C GLY A 140 1.62 1.38 2.70
N THR A 141 2.14 2.35 1.95
CA THR A 141 1.61 3.72 1.97
C THR A 141 1.49 4.32 0.58
N LEU A 142 0.49 5.16 0.39
CA LEU A 142 0.32 6.01 -0.78
C LEU A 142 0.04 7.44 -0.30
N VAL A 143 0.84 8.39 -0.77
CA VAL A 143 0.70 9.82 -0.50
C VAL A 143 0.45 10.53 -1.80
N LEU A 144 -0.66 11.26 -1.87
CA LEU A 144 -1.10 12.00 -3.05
C LEU A 144 -1.05 13.49 -2.76
N LEU A 145 -0.46 14.27 -3.65
CA LEU A 145 -0.34 15.71 -3.50
C LEU A 145 -1.20 16.42 -4.53
N THR A 146 -2.18 17.16 -4.02
CA THR A 146 -3.08 17.98 -4.82
C THR A 146 -2.74 19.45 -4.62
N ARG A 147 -2.66 20.22 -5.71
CA ARG A 147 -2.43 21.66 -5.62
C ARG A 147 -3.72 22.39 -5.27
N ASN A 148 -3.63 23.34 -4.35
CA ASN A 148 -4.76 24.14 -3.90
C ASN A 148 -5.05 25.29 -4.88
N GLU A 149 -5.49 24.94 -6.08
CA GLU A 149 -5.90 25.87 -7.13
C GLU A 149 -7.16 25.37 -7.87
N GLN A 150 -7.60 26.09 -8.89
CA GLN A 150 -8.80 25.72 -9.66
C GLN A 150 -8.68 24.29 -10.20
N ASN A 151 -9.75 23.50 -10.02
CA ASN A 151 -9.86 22.08 -10.41
C ASN A 151 -8.91 21.12 -9.68
N ASN A 152 -8.25 21.57 -8.60
CA ASN A 152 -7.48 20.76 -7.67
C ASN A 152 -6.55 19.73 -8.36
N PRO A 153 -5.61 20.15 -9.21
CA PRO A 153 -4.80 19.21 -9.97
C PRO A 153 -3.92 18.36 -9.06
N LEU A 154 -3.97 17.04 -9.26
CA LEU A 154 -3.09 16.08 -8.61
C LEU A 154 -1.77 16.01 -9.38
N VAL A 155 -0.66 16.25 -8.68
CA VAL A 155 0.66 16.49 -9.31
C VAL A 155 1.75 15.53 -8.85
N LEU A 156 1.51 14.79 -7.77
CA LEU A 156 2.44 13.80 -7.24
C LEU A 156 1.65 12.66 -6.60
N ALA A 157 2.08 11.44 -6.88
CA ALA A 157 1.79 10.25 -6.10
C ALA A 157 3.12 9.66 -5.65
N SER A 158 3.32 9.50 -4.34
CA SER A 158 4.47 8.82 -3.74
C SER A 158 3.98 7.56 -3.08
N ALA A 159 4.57 6.43 -3.41
CA ALA A 159 4.06 5.12 -3.05
C ALA A 159 5.16 4.24 -2.49
N ASN A 160 4.86 3.53 -1.41
CA ASN A 160 5.55 2.33 -0.98
C ASN A 160 4.52 1.19 -0.95
N LEU A 161 3.95 0.89 -2.12
CA LEU A 161 2.90 -0.12 -2.28
C LEU A 161 3.49 -1.44 -2.76
N HIS A 162 2.89 -2.54 -2.31
CA HIS A 162 3.29 -3.90 -2.66
C HIS A 162 2.22 -4.56 -3.54
N ASP A 163 2.62 -5.17 -4.65
CA ASP A 163 1.72 -6.03 -5.42
C ASP A 163 1.49 -7.33 -4.64
N LEU A 164 0.28 -7.48 -4.11
CA LEU A 164 -0.15 -8.64 -3.32
C LEU A 164 -1.20 -9.47 -4.05
N SER A 165 -1.34 -9.27 -5.37
CA SER A 165 -2.38 -9.92 -6.18
C SER A 165 -2.34 -11.45 -6.09
N THR A 166 -1.14 -12.03 -6.03
CA THR A 166 -0.90 -13.49 -5.89
C THR A 166 -0.79 -13.97 -4.44
N PHE A 167 -0.83 -13.05 -3.46
CA PHE A 167 -0.74 -13.39 -2.05
C PHE A 167 -2.13 -13.50 -1.42
N ASN A 168 -2.36 -14.62 -0.74
CA ASN A 168 -3.55 -14.85 0.06
C ASN A 168 -3.13 -15.26 1.48
N PRO A 169 -3.28 -14.38 2.48
CA PRO A 169 -2.86 -14.71 3.85
C PRO A 169 -3.69 -15.86 4.40
N ASP A 170 -3.05 -16.78 5.12
CA ASP A 170 -3.76 -17.83 5.86
C ASP A 170 -4.71 -17.18 6.88
N PRO A 171 -6.03 -17.43 6.81
CA PRO A 171 -7.00 -16.78 7.69
C PRO A 171 -6.85 -17.20 9.16
N VAL A 172 -6.32 -18.39 9.44
CA VAL A 172 -6.07 -18.87 10.80
C VAL A 172 -4.91 -18.08 11.39
N VAL A 173 -3.79 -17.99 10.66
CA VAL A 173 -2.65 -17.20 11.08
C VAL A 173 -3.07 -15.74 11.21
N ALA A 174 -3.64 -15.14 10.16
CA ALA A 174 -4.05 -13.72 10.14
C ALA A 174 -4.93 -13.28 11.33
N ARG A 175 -5.76 -14.18 11.88
CA ARG A 175 -6.67 -13.89 13.00
C ARG A 175 -6.13 -14.30 14.36
N ALA A 176 -5.04 -15.08 14.40
CA ALA A 176 -4.42 -15.47 15.66
C ALA A 176 -3.87 -14.21 16.36
N ALA A 177 -4.09 -14.13 17.66
CA ALA A 177 -3.45 -13.11 18.48
C ALA A 177 -1.93 -13.34 18.49
N ALA A 178 -1.16 -12.26 18.48
CA ALA A 178 0.28 -12.31 18.67
C ALA A 178 0.61 -12.96 20.02
N ASN A 179 1.48 -13.98 20.03
CA ASN A 179 1.92 -14.63 21.26
C ASN A 179 3.03 -13.78 21.91
N ARG A 180 2.63 -12.88 22.81
CA ARG A 180 3.53 -11.92 23.45
C ARG A 180 4.66 -12.59 24.24
N ASP A 181 4.41 -13.74 24.86
CA ASP A 181 5.44 -14.45 25.61
C ASP A 181 6.52 -14.97 24.67
N SER A 182 6.11 -15.64 23.58
CA SER A 182 7.02 -16.12 22.54
C SER A 182 7.80 -14.99 21.87
N ILE A 183 7.15 -13.85 21.57
CA ILE A 183 7.83 -12.69 20.98
C ILE A 183 8.85 -12.08 21.96
N THR A 184 8.54 -12.07 23.26
CA THR A 184 9.46 -11.57 24.29
C THR A 184 10.70 -12.45 24.39
N GLU A 185 10.53 -13.78 24.37
CA GLU A 185 11.64 -14.75 24.36
C GLU A 185 12.50 -14.59 23.10
N ILE A 186 11.88 -14.52 21.91
CA ILE A 186 12.58 -14.28 20.64
C ILE A 186 13.39 -12.99 20.69
N ALA A 187 12.81 -11.89 21.19
CA ALA A 187 13.51 -10.62 21.30
C ALA A 187 14.66 -10.67 22.32
N ALA A 188 14.46 -11.31 23.47
CA ALA A 188 15.51 -11.46 24.49
C ALA A 188 16.70 -12.26 23.95
N ASP A 189 16.44 -13.36 23.23
CA ASP A 189 17.45 -14.19 22.59
C ASP A 189 18.17 -13.43 21.46
N HIS A 190 17.41 -12.74 20.59
CA HIS A 190 17.95 -12.00 19.44
C HIS A 190 18.88 -10.86 19.86
N PHE A 191 18.53 -10.13 20.92
CA PHE A 191 19.33 -9.02 21.44
C PHE A 191 20.32 -9.41 22.54
N ASN A 192 20.29 -10.66 23.01
CA ASN A 192 21.06 -11.14 24.16
C ASN A 192 20.89 -10.22 25.39
N GLY A 193 19.64 -9.93 25.76
CA GLY A 193 19.30 -8.94 26.79
C GLY A 193 17.87 -9.10 27.33
N VAL A 194 17.45 -8.18 28.19
CA VAL A 194 16.08 -8.19 28.72
C VAL A 194 15.18 -7.39 27.78
N ALA A 195 14.24 -8.06 27.12
CA ALA A 195 13.28 -7.45 26.21
C ALA A 195 11.92 -7.21 26.89
N GLN A 196 11.30 -6.07 26.60
CA GLN A 196 9.92 -5.74 26.99
C GLN A 196 9.13 -5.25 25.78
N ILE A 197 7.97 -5.87 25.52
CA ILE A 197 7.11 -5.46 24.40
C ILE A 197 6.33 -4.19 24.75
N TRP A 198 6.54 -3.14 23.95
CA TRP A 198 5.79 -1.89 24.03
C TRP A 198 4.49 -1.95 23.22
N SER A 199 4.55 -2.40 21.96
CA SER A 199 3.38 -2.65 21.10
C SER A 199 3.63 -3.85 20.20
N THR A 200 2.55 -4.49 19.74
CA THR A 200 2.62 -5.58 18.76
C THR A 200 1.34 -5.59 17.95
N ASP A 201 1.48 -5.62 16.62
CA ASP A 201 0.37 -5.60 15.69
C ASP A 201 0.59 -6.62 14.57
N ARG A 202 -0.50 -7.23 14.11
CA ARG A 202 -0.48 -8.19 13.01
C ARG A 202 -0.45 -7.44 11.67
N VAL A 203 0.56 -7.72 10.85
CA VAL A 203 0.78 -7.05 9.56
C VAL A 203 1.10 -8.07 8.46
N ILE A 204 1.12 -7.60 7.21
CA ILE A 204 1.76 -8.29 6.10
C ILE A 204 3.13 -7.64 5.89
N TYR A 205 4.20 -8.45 5.96
CA TYR A 205 5.55 -8.02 5.62
C TYR A 205 5.91 -8.50 4.21
N ALA A 206 6.31 -7.58 3.34
CA ALA A 206 6.67 -7.85 1.95
C ALA A 206 8.01 -7.21 1.55
N GLY A 207 8.89 -7.04 2.55
CA GLY A 207 10.20 -6.42 2.38
C GLY A 207 10.15 -4.92 2.14
N ASP A 208 11.33 -4.34 1.89
CA ASP A 208 11.46 -2.96 1.38
C ASP A 208 12.33 -2.96 0.11
N GLU A 209 12.94 -1.84 -0.25
CA GLU A 209 13.88 -1.78 -1.37
C GLU A 209 15.20 -2.47 -1.03
N ALA A 210 15.76 -2.18 0.14
CA ALA A 210 17.05 -2.70 0.58
C ALA A 210 17.00 -4.19 0.94
N ASN A 211 15.84 -4.66 1.42
CA ASN A 211 15.59 -6.04 1.83
C ASN A 211 14.31 -6.55 1.17
N PRO A 212 14.33 -6.92 -0.12
CA PRO A 212 13.18 -7.52 -0.78
C PRO A 212 12.80 -8.85 -0.12
N HIS A 213 11.51 -9.08 0.12
CA HIS A 213 11.02 -10.30 0.77
C HIS A 213 9.68 -10.71 0.16
N ALA A 214 9.41 -12.02 0.09
CA ALA A 214 8.10 -12.52 -0.32
C ALA A 214 7.03 -12.15 0.73
N PRO A 215 5.78 -11.85 0.36
CA PRO A 215 4.78 -11.45 1.34
C PRO A 215 4.49 -12.59 2.33
N VAL A 216 4.55 -12.28 3.62
CA VAL A 216 4.22 -13.18 4.73
C VAL A 216 3.38 -12.45 5.79
N VAL A 217 2.62 -13.21 6.56
CA VAL A 217 1.92 -12.68 7.73
C VAL A 217 2.94 -12.61 8.88
N ALA A 218 3.06 -11.44 9.49
CA ALA A 218 4.09 -11.17 10.49
C ALA A 218 3.56 -10.34 11.67
N ASP A 219 4.27 -10.41 12.79
CA ASP A 219 4.05 -9.55 13.95
C ASP A 219 5.04 -8.38 13.90
N ASN A 220 4.51 -7.16 13.81
CA ASN A 220 5.26 -5.91 13.93
C ASN A 220 5.31 -5.49 15.39
N THR A 221 6.47 -5.64 16.02
CA THR A 221 6.63 -5.45 17.45
C THR A 221 7.63 -4.36 17.75
N ILE A 222 7.26 -3.42 18.61
CA ILE A 222 8.21 -2.47 19.21
C ILE A 222 8.63 -3.05 20.57
N VAL A 223 9.94 -3.23 20.75
CA VAL A 223 10.54 -3.75 21.97
C VAL A 223 11.49 -2.72 22.59
N ASP A 224 11.49 -2.66 23.91
CA ASP A 224 12.52 -2.00 24.71
C ASP A 224 13.51 -3.07 25.18
N VAL A 225 14.80 -2.84 24.96
CA VAL A 225 15.89 -3.75 25.32
C VAL A 225 16.77 -3.05 26.34
N ASP A 226 16.94 -3.70 27.49
CA ASP A 226 17.72 -3.24 28.64
C ASP A 226 17.28 -1.87 29.21
N GLY A 227 16.11 -1.35 28.81
CA GLY A 227 15.52 -0.12 29.32
C GLY A 227 15.95 1.16 28.62
N PHE A 228 16.77 1.09 27.56
CA PHE A 228 17.28 2.28 26.86
C PHE A 228 17.38 2.13 25.34
N LYS A 229 17.26 0.92 24.79
CA LYS A 229 17.28 0.72 23.34
C LYS A 229 15.88 0.36 22.87
N LYS A 230 15.32 1.15 21.96
CA LYS A 230 14.06 0.79 21.32
C LYS A 230 14.32 0.23 19.94
N PHE A 231 13.76 -0.94 19.66
CA PHE A 231 13.82 -1.59 18.37
C PHE A 231 12.42 -1.88 17.86
N ARG A 232 12.26 -1.82 16.55
CA ARG A 232 11.16 -2.46 15.84
C ARG A 232 11.68 -3.75 15.24
N ILE A 233 11.00 -4.85 15.53
CA ILE A 233 11.26 -6.15 14.92
C ILE A 233 10.02 -6.62 14.16
N ILE A 234 10.24 -7.24 13.01
CA ILE A 234 9.21 -7.97 12.28
C ILE A 234 9.53 -9.45 12.39
N THR A 235 8.58 -10.21 12.93
CA THR A 235 8.73 -11.65 13.15
C THR A 235 7.68 -12.40 12.34
N ASP A 236 8.06 -13.46 11.63
CA ASP A 236 7.11 -14.32 10.92
C ASP A 236 6.10 -14.93 11.90
N ALA A 237 4.81 -14.74 11.64
CA ALA A 237 3.76 -15.08 12.59
C ALA A 237 3.51 -16.60 12.71
N ALA A 238 4.04 -17.41 11.79
CA ALA A 238 3.91 -18.86 11.81
C ALA A 238 5.14 -19.54 12.44
N THR A 239 6.34 -19.00 12.20
CA THR A 239 7.61 -19.65 12.57
C THR A 239 8.36 -18.97 13.71
N GLY A 240 8.11 -17.68 13.97
CA GLY A 240 8.88 -16.91 14.93
C GLY A 240 10.24 -16.40 14.40
N GLU A 241 10.53 -16.56 13.11
CA GLU A 241 11.77 -16.06 12.51
C GLU A 241 11.79 -14.52 12.46
N VAL A 242 12.90 -13.90 12.85
CA VAL A 242 13.09 -12.44 12.73
C VAL A 242 13.43 -12.09 11.29
N LEU A 243 12.52 -11.39 10.62
CA LEU A 243 12.62 -11.03 9.19
C LEU A 243 13.23 -9.64 8.98
N PHE A 244 13.06 -8.74 9.94
CA PHE A 244 13.52 -7.35 9.85
C PHE A 244 13.74 -6.76 11.24
N GLU A 245 14.73 -5.87 11.33
CA GLU A 245 15.07 -5.12 12.53
C GLU A 245 15.36 -3.65 12.17
N GLU A 246 14.88 -2.74 13.01
CA GLU A 246 15.19 -1.31 12.94
C GLU A 246 15.39 -0.73 14.34
N SER A 247 16.47 0.02 14.54
CA SER A 247 16.65 0.83 15.74
C SER A 247 15.77 2.08 15.69
N LEU A 248 15.01 2.33 16.76
CA LEU A 248 14.17 3.52 16.95
C LEU A 248 14.84 4.57 17.85
N THR A 249 16.03 4.29 18.38
CA THR A 249 16.80 5.26 19.16
C THR A 249 17.58 6.19 18.24
N HIS A 250 17.11 7.43 18.11
CA HIS A 250 17.87 8.49 17.42
C HIS A 250 18.96 9.02 18.34
N HIS A 251 20.22 8.78 17.99
CA HIS A 251 21.35 9.41 18.67
C HIS A 251 21.44 10.86 18.18
N VAL A 252 20.98 11.79 19.00
CA VAL A 252 21.28 13.21 18.79
C VAL A 252 22.49 13.52 19.65
N ASP A 253 23.64 13.76 19.02
CA ASP A 253 24.77 14.38 19.69
C ASP A 253 24.37 15.82 20.07
N VAL A 254 23.87 16.00 21.28
CA VAL A 254 23.59 17.32 21.83
C VAL A 254 24.91 17.92 22.29
N SER A 255 25.67 18.49 21.36
CA SER A 255 26.77 19.39 21.70
C SER A 255 26.21 20.78 21.97
N GLY A 256 26.14 21.18 23.24
CA GLY A 256 25.76 22.51 23.66
C GLY A 256 26.89 23.18 24.44
N ASN A 257 27.18 24.44 24.15
CA ASN A 257 28.06 25.24 24.99
C ASN A 257 27.21 25.94 26.05
N VAL A 258 27.38 25.59 27.32
CA VAL A 258 26.69 26.25 28.43
C VAL A 258 27.53 27.46 28.86
N SER A 259 27.10 28.66 28.49
CA SER A 259 27.65 29.90 29.05
C SER A 259 26.67 30.46 30.07
N GLY A 260 27.03 30.40 31.36
CA GLY A 260 26.37 31.16 32.42
C GLY A 260 27.17 32.41 32.73
N MET A 261 26.51 33.58 32.82
CA MET A 261 27.13 34.73 33.46
C MET A 261 27.02 34.54 34.97
N ALA A 262 28.12 34.19 35.61
CA ALA A 262 28.25 34.33 37.06
C ALA A 262 28.56 35.80 37.36
N SER A 263 27.75 36.46 38.20
CA SER A 263 28.11 37.77 38.74
C SER A 263 29.29 37.59 39.70
N GLU A 264 30.43 38.21 39.41
CA GLU A 264 31.53 38.32 40.36
C GLU A 264 31.19 39.42 41.37
N GLY A 265 30.76 39.03 42.58
CA GLY A 265 30.58 39.97 43.68
C GLY A 265 29.78 39.39 44.85
N ILE A 266 30.21 39.68 46.08
CA ILE A 266 29.52 39.31 47.33
C ILE A 266 28.56 40.44 47.77
N ALA A 267 27.91 41.12 46.84
CA ALA A 267 26.91 42.12 47.17
C ALA A 267 25.53 41.46 47.09
N ALA A 268 25.02 41.04 48.25
CA ALA A 268 23.60 40.76 48.39
C ALA A 268 22.84 42.08 48.22
N ASP A 269 21.80 42.07 47.41
CA ASP A 269 20.89 43.21 47.23
C ASP A 269 20.04 43.33 48.50
N PHE A 270 20.39 44.28 49.37
CA PHE A 270 19.60 44.63 50.54
C PHE A 270 19.52 46.15 50.64
N CYS A 271 18.29 46.66 50.83
CA CYS A 271 18.09 47.90 51.56
C CYS A 271 17.89 47.55 53.04
#